data_AF-A0A7S2LW97-F1
#
_entry.id   AF-A0A7S2LW97-F1
#
_cell.length_a   1.000
_cell.length_b   1.000
_cell.length_c   1.000
_cell.angle_alpha   90.00
_cell.angle_beta   90.00
_cell.angle_gamma   90.00
#
_symmetry.space_group_name_H-M   'P 1'
#
loop_
_entity.id
_entity.type
_entity.pdbx_description
1 polymer ?
#
loop_
_entity_poly.entity_id
_entity_poly.type
_entity_poly.pdbx_seq_one_letter_code
_entity_poly.pdbx_strand_id
1 'polypeptide(L)'
;SRTGCAGQSFSSDMIPEEVSTHSYGPAFLVYYGPAFLQQAAGADDIAVRLGILAEVYRVARVLWPLTVGGASATVTIRIDMLRAATVGDIAAVWEQGMRWVMVKHNETEAFVEKVTARRSPALEAQRYEVLDIPHSSRGSYAAAIPAIPE
;
A
#
# COMPACT_ATOMS: atom_id res chain seq x y z
N SER A 1 2.75 16.00 11.28
CA SER A 1 3.96 15.23 10.95
C SER A 1 3.69 13.76 10.87
N ARG A 2 4.23 13.06 9.87
CA ARG A 2 4.09 11.60 9.72
C ARG A 2 5.46 10.92 9.58
N THR A 3 6.46 11.42 10.29
CA THR A 3 7.83 10.94 10.15
C THR A 3 8.15 9.71 11.00
N GLY A 4 7.22 9.28 11.88
CA GLY A 4 7.44 8.16 12.79
C GLY A 4 8.28 8.50 14.02
N CYS A 5 8.79 9.73 14.14
CA CYS A 5 9.57 10.21 15.28
C CYS A 5 8.77 11.22 16.09
N ALA A 6 8.77 11.07 17.42
CA ALA A 6 8.15 12.03 18.33
C ALA A 6 8.75 13.43 18.14
N GLY A 7 7.91 14.46 18.04
CA GLY A 7 8.34 15.86 17.98
C GLY A 7 8.93 16.32 16.64
N GLN A 8 9.11 15.43 15.66
CA GLN A 8 9.51 15.84 14.31
C GLN A 8 8.28 16.28 13.52
N SER A 9 8.38 17.31 12.67
CA SER A 9 7.35 17.72 11.71
C SER A 9 7.90 18.22 10.40
N PHE A 10 7.15 17.98 9.31
CA PHE A 10 7.37 18.73 8.08
C PHE A 10 6.91 20.18 8.30
N SER A 11 7.51 21.10 7.55
CA SER A 11 7.15 22.51 7.61
C SER A 11 5.70 22.72 7.15
N SER A 12 4.98 23.64 7.81
CA SER A 12 3.53 23.82 7.62
C SER A 12 3.15 24.29 6.21
N ASP A 13 4.07 24.91 5.48
CA ASP A 13 3.94 25.31 4.08
C ASP A 13 4.00 24.12 3.09
N MET A 14 4.52 22.96 3.51
CA MET A 14 4.68 21.77 2.67
C MET A 14 3.61 20.70 2.93
N ILE A 15 2.65 20.95 3.82
CA ILE A 15 1.63 19.98 4.20
C ILE A 15 0.24 20.58 3.93
N PRO A 16 -0.63 19.90 3.16
CA PRO A 16 -2.04 20.28 3.08
C PRO A 16 -2.69 20.39 4.46
N GLU A 17 -3.58 21.34 4.65
CA GLU A 17 -4.17 21.65 5.96
C GLU A 17 -4.91 20.44 6.56
N GLU A 18 -5.52 19.59 5.71
CA GLU A 18 -6.21 18.38 6.19
C GLU A 18 -5.23 17.35 6.77
N VAL A 19 -3.97 17.37 6.32
CA VAL A 19 -2.91 16.46 6.77
C VAL A 19 -2.22 17.01 8.02
N SER A 20 -2.09 18.33 8.17
CA SER A 20 -1.45 18.96 9.32
C SER A 20 -2.25 18.75 10.61
N THR A 21 -3.58 18.81 10.52
CA THR A 21 -4.54 18.59 11.61
C THR A 21 -4.58 17.14 12.12
N HIS A 22 -4.15 16.18 11.30
CA HIS A 22 -4.17 14.74 11.60
C HIS A 22 -2.76 14.14 11.67
N SER A 23 -1.94 14.71 12.55
CA SER A 23 -0.54 14.34 12.79
C SER A 23 -0.36 13.09 13.69
N TYR A 24 -1.23 12.08 13.53
CA TYR A 24 -1.32 10.95 14.46
C TYR A 24 -1.28 9.61 13.71
N GLY A 25 -0.97 8.52 14.42
CA GLY A 25 -0.91 7.16 13.89
C GLY A 25 0.48 6.72 13.46
N PRO A 26 0.65 5.41 13.19
CA PRO A 26 1.96 4.86 12.89
C PRO A 26 2.49 5.32 11.53
N ALA A 27 3.81 5.42 11.45
CA ALA A 27 4.53 5.48 10.19
C ALA A 27 4.61 4.08 9.56
N PHE A 28 4.65 4.03 8.23
CA PHE A 28 4.71 2.79 7.48
C PHE A 28 6.08 2.65 6.80
N LEU A 29 6.77 1.56 7.10
CA LEU A 29 7.95 1.14 6.37
C LEU A 29 7.56 0.05 5.38
N VAL A 30 7.46 0.39 4.08
CA VAL A 30 7.22 -0.60 3.03
C VAL A 30 8.54 -1.26 2.65
N TYR A 31 8.78 -2.45 3.20
CA TYR A 31 9.99 -3.23 2.97
C TYR A 31 10.00 -3.76 1.54
N TYR A 32 11.08 -3.46 0.80
CA TYR A 32 11.24 -3.61 -0.66
C TYR A 32 10.51 -2.59 -1.56
N GLY A 33 9.91 -1.53 -1.02
CA GLY A 33 9.31 -0.46 -1.82
C GLY A 33 10.23 0.08 -2.94
N PRO A 34 11.48 0.48 -2.64
CA PRO A 34 12.42 0.94 -3.67
C PRO A 34 12.77 -0.13 -4.71
N ALA A 35 13.02 -1.37 -4.28
CA ALA A 35 13.35 -2.47 -5.19
C ALA A 35 12.19 -2.79 -6.14
N PHE A 36 10.95 -2.72 -5.64
CA PHE A 36 9.75 -2.85 -6.46
C PHE A 36 9.67 -1.75 -7.52
N LEU A 37 10.00 -0.50 -7.22
CA LEU A 37 9.99 0.55 -8.25
C LEU A 37 11.15 0.42 -9.24
N GLN A 38 12.33 -0.01 -8.80
CA GLN A 38 13.52 -0.16 -9.65
C GLN A 38 13.35 -1.23 -10.73
N GLN A 39 12.55 -2.27 -10.48
CA GLN A 39 12.23 -3.27 -11.50
C GLN A 39 11.37 -2.75 -12.66
N ALA A 40 10.79 -1.55 -12.55
CA ALA A 40 10.03 -0.91 -13.62
C ALA A 40 10.90 -0.51 -14.82
N ALA A 41 12.23 -0.45 -14.67
CA ALA A 41 13.16 0.19 -15.60
C ALA A 41 13.29 -0.45 -17.02
N GLY A 42 12.30 -1.21 -17.50
CA GLY A 42 12.26 -1.67 -18.88
C GLY A 42 11.00 -2.40 -19.34
N ALA A 43 10.11 -2.85 -18.44
CA ALA A 43 8.98 -3.72 -18.81
C ALA A 43 7.60 -3.23 -18.32
N ASP A 44 7.54 -2.38 -17.30
CA ASP A 44 6.28 -1.96 -16.66
C ASP A 44 6.15 -0.44 -16.61
N ASP A 45 4.91 0.03 -16.68
CA ASP A 45 4.58 1.44 -16.43
C ASP A 45 4.82 1.78 -14.94
N ILE A 46 5.72 2.74 -14.71
CA ILE A 46 6.05 3.23 -13.37
C ILE A 46 4.83 3.83 -12.65
N ALA A 47 3.90 4.46 -13.37
CA ALA A 47 2.68 5.02 -12.80
C ALA A 47 1.79 3.91 -12.22
N VAL A 48 1.69 2.77 -12.90
CA VAL A 48 0.93 1.60 -12.41
C VAL A 48 1.60 1.01 -11.17
N ARG A 49 2.93 0.87 -11.15
CA ARG A 49 3.66 0.40 -9.96
C ARG A 49 3.50 1.36 -8.77
N LEU A 50 3.56 2.67 -9.00
CA LEU A 50 3.26 3.66 -7.97
C LEU A 50 1.82 3.57 -7.47
N GLY A 51 0.86 3.31 -8.36
CA GLY A 51 -0.54 3.03 -8.00
C GLY A 51 -0.68 1.82 -7.08
N ILE A 52 0.05 0.73 -7.35
CA ILE A 52 0.09 -0.46 -6.49
C ILE A 52 0.67 -0.12 -5.11
N LEU A 53 1.76 0.65 -5.03
CA LEU A 53 2.29 1.10 -3.74
C LEU A 53 1.32 2.02 -2.99
N ALA A 54 0.64 2.93 -3.69
CA ALA A 54 -0.38 3.77 -3.09
C ALA A 54 -1.51 2.93 -2.47
N GLU A 55 -1.91 1.86 -3.16
CA GLU A 55 -2.90 0.91 -2.67
C GLU A 55 -2.41 0.15 -1.43
N VAL A 56 -1.14 -0.27 -1.40
CA VAL A 56 -0.50 -0.85 -0.21
C VAL A 56 -0.61 0.12 0.99
N TYR A 57 -0.30 1.40 0.81
CA TYR A 57 -0.43 2.40 1.87
C TYR A 57 -1.88 2.65 2.29
N ARG A 58 -2.81 2.68 1.33
CA ARG A 58 -4.26 2.85 1.58
C ARG A 58 -4.78 1.71 2.45
N VAL A 59 -4.49 0.47 2.06
CA VAL A 59 -4.89 -0.74 2.79
C VAL A 59 -4.25 -0.78 4.17
N ALA A 60 -2.96 -0.48 4.29
CA ALA A 60 -2.30 -0.39 5.59
C ALA A 60 -2.97 0.63 6.51
N ARG A 61 -3.46 1.75 5.97
CA ARG A 61 -4.17 2.76 6.75
C ARG A 61 -5.53 2.27 7.26
N VAL A 62 -6.19 1.33 6.57
CA VAL A 62 -7.42 0.68 7.06
C VAL A 62 -7.11 -0.25 8.25
N LEU A 63 -6.00 -0.99 8.17
CA LEU A 63 -5.57 -1.90 9.23
C LEU A 63 -4.98 -1.16 10.45
N TRP A 64 -4.31 -0.02 10.23
CA TRP A 64 -3.75 0.85 11.24
C TRP A 64 -4.23 2.30 11.08
N PRO A 65 -5.46 2.60 11.57
CA PRO A 65 -6.03 3.94 11.47
C PRO A 65 -5.20 4.98 12.22
N LEU A 66 -5.40 6.25 11.86
CA LEU A 66 -4.77 7.38 12.54
C LEU A 66 -5.30 7.43 13.98
N THR A 67 -4.44 7.22 14.97
CA THR A 67 -4.77 7.30 16.39
C THR A 67 -3.71 8.08 17.13
N VAL A 68 -4.10 8.89 18.11
CA VAL A 68 -3.18 9.71 18.90
C VAL A 68 -2.08 8.85 19.55
N GLY A 69 -2.46 7.69 20.10
CA GLY A 69 -1.53 6.74 20.71
C GLY A 69 -0.62 5.99 19.73
N GLY A 70 -0.88 6.05 18.42
CA GLY A 70 -0.01 5.48 17.40
C GLY A 70 1.13 6.40 16.96
N ALA A 71 1.17 7.64 17.45
CA ALA A 71 2.28 8.55 17.17
C ALA A 71 3.58 7.97 17.75
N SER A 72 4.64 7.91 16.93
CA SER A 72 5.93 7.25 17.22
C SER A 72 5.97 5.72 17.09
N ALA A 73 4.87 5.09 16.68
CA ALA A 73 4.89 3.69 16.27
C ALA A 73 5.28 3.57 14.79
N THR A 74 5.94 2.47 14.44
CA THR A 74 6.27 2.11 13.06
C THR A 74 5.73 0.72 12.77
N VAL A 75 5.08 0.56 11.62
CA VAL A 75 4.61 -0.73 11.11
C VAL A 75 5.40 -1.06 9.86
N THR A 76 5.96 -2.26 9.81
CA THR A 76 6.69 -2.77 8.66
C THR A 76 5.74 -3.57 7.77
N ILE A 77 5.61 -3.15 6.52
CA ILE A 77 4.78 -3.81 5.51
C ILE A 77 5.70 -4.53 4.54
N ARG A 78 5.63 -5.84 4.54
CA ARG A 78 6.43 -6.72 3.70
C ARG A 78 5.73 -7.00 2.38
N ILE A 79 6.32 -6.51 1.29
CA ILE A 79 5.84 -6.73 -0.08
C ILE A 79 6.73 -7.70 -0.87
N ASP A 80 7.34 -8.68 -0.19
CA ASP A 80 8.27 -9.65 -0.77
C ASP A 80 7.72 -10.34 -2.03
N MET A 81 6.43 -10.64 -2.06
CA MET A 81 5.78 -11.32 -3.19
C MET A 81 5.52 -10.39 -4.38
N LEU A 82 5.38 -9.08 -4.15
CA LEU A 82 5.25 -8.08 -5.21
C LEU A 82 6.61 -7.67 -5.76
N ARG A 83 7.67 -7.70 -4.93
CA ARG A 83 8.99 -7.14 -5.25
C ARG A 83 9.63 -7.68 -6.53
N ALA A 84 9.23 -8.88 -6.96
CA ALA A 84 9.81 -9.60 -8.10
C ALA A 84 8.79 -9.89 -9.20
N ALA A 85 7.56 -9.43 -9.04
CA ALA A 85 6.48 -9.66 -10.00
C ALA A 85 6.42 -8.50 -11.01
N THR A 86 6.09 -8.82 -12.26
CA THR A 86 5.71 -7.81 -13.26
C THR A 86 4.27 -7.33 -12.99
N VAL A 87 3.88 -6.19 -13.58
CA VAL A 87 2.47 -5.73 -13.50
C VAL A 87 1.53 -6.78 -14.09
N GLY A 88 1.94 -7.46 -15.16
CA GLY A 88 1.20 -8.59 -15.75
C GLY A 88 1.00 -9.74 -14.76
N ASP A 89 2.06 -10.16 -14.07
CA ASP A 89 1.98 -11.24 -13.07
C ASP A 89 1.05 -10.87 -11.91
N ILE A 90 1.08 -9.61 -11.47
CA ILE A 90 0.24 -9.10 -10.39
C ILE A 90 -1.23 -9.10 -10.81
N ALA A 91 -1.53 -8.66 -12.03
CA ALA A 91 -2.89 -8.64 -12.59
C ALA A 91 -3.44 -10.07 -12.81
N ALA A 92 -2.62 -10.99 -13.31
CA ALA A 92 -3.01 -12.37 -13.61
C ALA A 92 -3.50 -13.16 -12.38
N VAL A 93 -3.13 -12.74 -11.17
CA VAL A 93 -3.63 -13.33 -9.91
C VAL A 93 -5.16 -13.34 -9.86
N TRP A 94 -5.81 -12.31 -10.40
CA TRP A 94 -7.27 -12.22 -10.43
C TRP A 94 -7.90 -13.28 -11.33
N GLU A 95 -7.30 -13.54 -12.49
CA GLU A 95 -7.75 -14.52 -13.47
C GLU A 95 -7.66 -15.95 -12.94
N GLN A 96 -6.70 -16.19 -12.04
CA GLN A 96 -6.52 -17.47 -11.33
C GLN A 96 -7.50 -17.65 -10.16
N GLY A 97 -8.48 -16.75 -9.99
CA GLY A 97 -9.41 -16.78 -8.86
C GLY A 97 -8.76 -16.49 -7.52
N MET A 98 -7.61 -15.81 -7.53
CA MET A 98 -6.90 -15.38 -6.33
C MET A 98 -7.05 -13.86 -6.13
N ARG A 99 -6.65 -13.38 -4.96
CA ARG A 99 -6.64 -11.97 -4.58
C ARG A 99 -5.34 -11.65 -3.87
N TRP A 100 -4.89 -10.41 -4.04
CA TRP A 100 -3.85 -9.83 -3.19
C TRP A 100 -4.48 -9.31 -1.91
N VAL A 101 -3.95 -9.72 -0.77
CA VAL A 101 -4.39 -9.26 0.54
C VAL A 101 -3.19 -8.81 1.37
N MET A 102 -3.42 -7.80 2.21
CA MET A 102 -2.53 -7.46 3.30
C MET A 102 -3.03 -8.16 4.54
N VAL A 103 -2.20 -9.01 5.13
CA VAL A 103 -2.52 -9.72 6.36
C VAL A 103 -1.76 -9.05 7.50
N LYS A 104 -2.47 -8.64 8.54
CA LYS A 104 -1.88 -8.14 9.79
C LYS A 104 -1.43 -9.34 10.62
N HIS A 105 -0.13 -9.63 10.60
CA HIS A 105 0.46 -10.75 11.35
C HIS A 105 0.62 -10.41 12.84
N ASN A 106 0.97 -9.16 13.14
CA ASN A 106 1.02 -8.64 14.51
C ASN A 106 0.78 -7.12 14.51
N GLU A 107 0.96 -6.44 15.65
CA GLU A 107 0.71 -5.00 15.77
C GLU A 107 1.73 -4.12 15.01
N THR A 108 2.89 -4.66 14.68
CA THR A 108 4.02 -3.95 14.06
C THR A 108 4.36 -4.45 12.65
N GLU A 109 3.71 -5.50 12.16
CA GLU A 109 4.05 -6.13 10.89
C GLU A 109 2.82 -6.58 10.10
N ALA A 110 2.90 -6.37 8.78
CA ALA A 110 1.94 -6.84 7.79
C ALA A 110 2.66 -7.46 6.59
N PHE A 111 2.00 -8.40 5.93
CA PHE A 111 2.55 -9.10 4.77
C PHE A 111 1.54 -9.01 3.62
N VAL A 112 2.02 -8.72 2.41
CA VAL A 112 1.20 -8.80 1.21
C VAL A 112 1.33 -10.18 0.59
N GLU A 113 0.20 -10.89 0.53
CA GLU A 113 0.11 -12.29 0.18
C GLU A 113 -0.94 -12.53 -0.91
N LYS A 114 -0.80 -13.63 -1.66
CA LYS A 114 -1.83 -14.12 -2.58
C LYS A 114 -2.68 -15.14 -1.87
N VAL A 115 -4.00 -14.97 -1.93
CA VAL A 115 -4.94 -15.90 -1.31
C VAL A 115 -5.99 -16.32 -2.32
N THR A 116 -6.40 -17.58 -2.27
CA THR A 116 -7.51 -18.05 -3.10
C THR A 116 -8.80 -17.35 -2.67
N ALA A 117 -9.67 -17.00 -3.62
CA ALA A 117 -10.97 -16.37 -3.30
C ALA A 117 -11.89 -17.28 -2.45
N ARG A 118 -11.60 -18.59 -2.39
CA ARG A 118 -12.25 -19.51 -1.45
C ARG A 118 -11.67 -19.25 -0.06
N ARG A 119 -12.55 -18.88 0.88
CA ARG A 119 -12.24 -18.58 2.30
C ARG A 119 -11.17 -19.52 2.85
N SER A 120 -10.03 -18.97 3.23
CA SER A 120 -9.02 -19.69 4.01
C SER A 120 -9.33 -19.50 5.50
N PRO A 121 -9.54 -20.59 6.27
CA PRO A 121 -9.77 -20.49 7.72
C PRO A 121 -8.64 -19.78 8.47
N ALA A 122 -7.41 -19.86 7.95
CA ALA A 122 -6.25 -19.18 8.52
C ALA A 122 -6.32 -17.65 8.39
N LEU A 123 -6.95 -17.15 7.32
CA LEU A 123 -7.23 -15.72 7.14
C LEU A 123 -8.37 -15.24 8.03
N GLU A 124 -9.37 -16.08 8.32
CA GLU A 124 -10.48 -15.68 9.21
C GLU A 124 -10.01 -15.42 10.65
N ALA A 125 -8.91 -16.05 11.07
CA ALA A 125 -8.30 -15.83 12.39
C ALA A 125 -7.46 -14.54 12.46
N GLN A 126 -7.07 -13.95 11.32
CA GLN A 126 -6.20 -12.78 11.25
C GLN A 126 -6.94 -11.59 10.64
N ARG A 127 -6.58 -10.37 11.03
CA ARG A 127 -7.17 -9.19 10.40
C ARG A 127 -6.49 -8.97 9.05
N TYR A 128 -7.25 -9.03 7.97
CA TYR A 128 -6.73 -8.80 6.62
C TYR A 128 -7.58 -7.80 5.86
N GLU A 129 -7.00 -7.21 4.83
CA GLU A 129 -7.69 -6.32 3.91
C GLU A 129 -7.24 -6.60 2.47
N VAL A 130 -8.18 -6.50 1.52
CA VAL A 130 -7.94 -6.79 0.11
C VAL A 130 -7.32 -5.57 -0.58
N LEU A 131 -6.28 -5.78 -1.39
CA LEU A 131 -5.73 -4.74 -2.25
C LEU A 131 -6.57 -4.66 -3.53
N ASP A 132 -7.12 -3.48 -3.82
CA ASP A 132 -7.81 -3.16 -5.07
C ASP A 132 -6.77 -2.77 -6.13
N ILE A 133 -6.04 -3.77 -6.60
CA ILE A 133 -5.06 -3.59 -7.68
C ILE A 133 -5.79 -3.63 -9.03
N PRO A 134 -5.56 -2.67 -9.93
CA PRO A 134 -6.26 -2.59 -11.19
C PRO A 134 -5.87 -3.79 -12.06
N HIS A 135 -6.87 -4.45 -12.62
CA HIS A 135 -6.70 -5.52 -13.57
C HIS A 135 -7.42 -5.13 -14.86
N SER A 136 -6.96 -5.65 -16.00
CA SER A 136 -7.30 -5.27 -17.38
C SER A 136 -8.81 -5.15 -17.72
N SER A 137 -9.70 -5.64 -16.85
CA SER A 137 -11.15 -5.57 -17.00
C SER A 137 -11.84 -4.46 -16.21
N ARG A 138 -11.11 -3.69 -15.37
CA ARG A 138 -11.55 -2.42 -14.78
C ARG A 138 -10.62 -1.32 -15.30
N GLY A 139 -11.21 -0.28 -15.88
CA GLY A 139 -10.53 0.70 -16.75
C GLY A 139 -9.15 1.19 -16.29
N SER A 140 -8.30 1.40 -17.28
CA SER A 140 -6.95 1.97 -17.19
C SER A 140 -6.83 3.16 -16.23
N TYR A 141 -5.73 3.19 -15.46
CA TYR A 141 -5.30 4.36 -14.68
C TYR A 141 -5.01 5.60 -15.53
N ALA A 142 -4.98 5.46 -16.87
CA ALA A 142 -4.75 6.57 -17.80
C ALA A 142 -5.83 7.66 -17.77
N ALA A 143 -6.99 7.43 -17.14
CA ALA A 143 -8.09 8.40 -17.13
C ALA A 143 -8.08 9.40 -15.96
N ALA A 144 -7.19 9.26 -14.96
CA ALA A 144 -7.35 9.94 -13.66
C ALA A 144 -6.32 11.03 -13.34
N ILE A 145 -5.43 11.42 -14.26
CA ILE A 145 -4.57 12.60 -14.05
C ILE A 145 -5.21 13.78 -14.80
N PRO A 146 -5.90 14.71 -14.11
CA PRO A 146 -6.34 15.94 -14.75
C PRO A 146 -5.10 16.70 -15.23
N ALA A 147 -5.13 17.15 -16.49
CA ALA A 147 -4.09 17.99 -17.06
C ALA A 147 -3.88 19.22 -16.16
N ILE A 148 -2.63 19.49 -15.81
CA ILE A 148 -2.26 20.71 -15.10
C ILE A 148 -2.42 21.86 -16.11
N PRO A 149 -3.30 22.84 -15.87
CA PRO A 149 -3.39 24.00 -16.76
C PRO A 149 -2.09 24.82 -16.69
N GLU A 150 -1.61 25.27 -17.85
CA GLU A 150 -0.45 26.17 -18.02
C GLU A 150 -0.63 27.51 -17.29
#